data_AF-A0A847BH74-F1
#
_entry.id   AF-A0A847BH74-F1
#
_cell.length_a   1.000
_cell.length_b   1.000
_cell.length_c   1.000
_cell.angle_alpha   90.00
_cell.angle_beta   90.00
_cell.angle_gamma   90.00
#
_symmetry.space_group_name_H-M   'P 1'
#
loop_
_entity.id
_entity.type
_entity.pdbx_description
1 polymer ?
#
loop_
_entity_poly.entity_id
_entity_poly.type
_entity_poly.pdbx_seq_one_letter_code
_entity_poly.pdbx_strand_id
1 'polypeptide(L)'
;LVPMPQDVASEFLLGLVTSDTLAAELPHTHEPALVENEQLNLLELVEDELILSLPQVVYHDEAHCSVSRDQLSSGEELVSNEPAPASPFEVLRQLKDKP
;
A
#
# COMPACT_ATOMS: atom_id res chain seq x y z
N LEU A 1 -23.30 7.30 7.44
CA LEU A 1 -22.39 6.49 6.61
C LEU A 1 -23.08 5.16 6.39
N VAL A 2 -23.26 4.76 5.13
CA VAL A 2 -23.87 3.47 4.78
C VAL A 2 -22.75 2.59 4.23
N PRO A 3 -22.63 1.31 4.61
CA PRO A 3 -21.62 0.42 4.05
C PRO A 3 -21.78 0.32 2.53
N MET A 4 -20.66 0.34 1.80
CA MET A 4 -20.64 0.16 0.37
C MET A 4 -20.27 -1.30 0.05
N PRO A 5 -21.19 -2.10 -0.49
CA PRO A 5 -20.90 -3.48 -0.86
C PRO A 5 -19.97 -3.50 -2.08
N GLN A 6 -18.93 -4.32 -2.02
CA GLN A 6 -17.98 -4.53 -3.10
C GLN A 6 -17.72 -6.04 -3.24
N ASP A 7 -17.93 -6.56 -4.44
CA ASP A 7 -17.55 -7.94 -4.75
C ASP A 7 -16.04 -7.99 -5.02
N VAL A 8 -15.38 -8.99 -4.45
CA VAL A 8 -13.94 -9.21 -4.56
C VAL A 8 -13.70 -10.65 -4.99
N ALA A 9 -12.89 -10.83 -6.03
CA ALA A 9 -12.48 -12.14 -6.53
C ALA A 9 -11.02 -12.05 -6.96
N SER A 10 -10.23 -13.07 -6.65
CA SER A 10 -8.81 -13.15 -7.00
C SER A 10 -8.41 -14.58 -7.27
N GLU A 11 -7.42 -14.75 -8.14
CA GLU A 11 -6.77 -16.02 -8.46
C GLU A 11 -5.26 -15.82 -8.32
N PHE A 12 -4.64 -16.63 -7.45
CA PHE A 12 -3.21 -16.58 -7.17
C PHE A 12 -2.64 -18.00 -7.09
N LEU A 13 -1.34 -18.13 -7.36
CA LEU A 13 -0.62 -19.39 -7.28
C LEU A 13 0.41 -19.29 -6.16
N LEU A 14 0.42 -20.26 -5.25
CA LEU A 14 1.31 -20.26 -4.09
C LEU A 14 2.33 -21.39 -4.18
N GLY A 15 3.57 -21.07 -3.85
CA GLY A 15 4.64 -22.03 -3.61
C GLY A 15 4.86 -22.21 -2.12
N LEU A 16 4.61 -23.42 -1.59
CA LEU A 16 4.90 -23.73 -0.19
C LEU A 16 6.41 -23.79 0.03
N VAL A 17 6.92 -22.98 0.93
CA VAL A 17 8.36 -22.86 1.21
C VAL A 17 8.62 -22.85 2.72
N THR A 18 9.83 -23.24 3.12
CA THR A 18 10.25 -23.24 4.55
C THR A 18 11.39 -22.26 4.82
N SER A 19 11.84 -21.52 3.81
CA SER A 19 12.95 -20.56 3.90
C SER A 19 12.97 -19.59 2.72
N ASP A 20 13.59 -18.43 2.92
CA ASP A 20 13.80 -17.42 1.88
C ASP A 20 14.61 -17.95 0.69
N THR A 21 15.51 -18.92 0.93
CA THR A 21 16.28 -19.54 -0.15
C THR A 21 15.38 -20.30 -1.11
N LEU A 22 14.39 -21.04 -0.61
CA LEU A 22 13.42 -21.75 -1.45
C LEU A 22 12.44 -20.77 -2.09
N ALA A 23 12.04 -19.71 -1.38
CA ALA A 23 11.21 -18.65 -1.94
C ALA A 23 11.85 -18.00 -3.18
N ALA A 24 13.16 -17.74 -3.13
CA ALA A 24 13.91 -17.15 -4.24
C ALA A 24 14.06 -18.08 -5.47
N GLU A 25 13.87 -19.39 -5.29
CA GLU A 25 13.92 -20.39 -6.37
C GLU A 25 12.57 -20.58 -7.06
N LEU A 26 11.49 -20.02 -6.53
CA LEU A 26 10.15 -20.16 -7.10
C LEU A 26 10.07 -19.52 -8.50
N PRO A 27 9.28 -20.11 -9.42
CA PRO A 27 8.92 -19.44 -10.65
C PRO A 27 8.23 -18.11 -10.36
N HIS A 28 8.47 -17.09 -11.19
CA HIS A 28 7.84 -15.77 -11.06
C HIS A 28 6.30 -15.78 -11.06
N THR A 29 5.68 -16.89 -11.45
CA THR A 29 4.22 -17.06 -11.43
C THR A 29 3.67 -17.46 -10.06
N HIS A 30 4.53 -17.79 -9.08
CA HIS A 30 4.11 -18.24 -7.75
C HIS A 30 4.60 -17.28 -6.68
N GLU A 31 3.72 -16.98 -5.74
CA GLU A 31 4.07 -16.26 -4.53
C GLU A 31 4.46 -17.23 -3.41
N PRO A 32 5.48 -16.90 -2.60
CA PRO A 32 5.93 -17.78 -1.53
C PRO A 32 4.94 -17.77 -0.36
N ALA A 33 4.51 -18.97 0.05
CA ALA A 33 3.74 -19.18 1.29
C ALA A 33 4.63 -19.93 2.30
N LEU A 34 5.01 -19.24 3.38
CA LEU A 34 5.88 -19.80 4.41
C LEU A 34 5.14 -20.84 5.26
N VAL A 35 5.74 -22.02 5.37
CA VAL A 35 5.26 -23.13 6.20
C VAL A 35 6.24 -23.32 7.35
N GLU A 36 5.74 -23.24 8.57
CA GLU A 36 6.53 -23.45 9.79
C GLU A 36 6.01 -24.67 10.55
N ASN A 37 6.90 -25.55 11.01
CA ASN A 37 6.52 -26.76 11.75
C ASN A 37 5.45 -27.61 11.02
N GLU A 38 5.58 -27.73 9.70
CA GLU A 38 4.63 -28.43 8.82
C GLU A 38 3.21 -27.85 8.84
N GLN A 39 3.05 -26.59 9.27
CA GLN A 39 1.78 -25.89 9.34
C GLN A 39 1.82 -24.58 8.56
N LEU A 40 0.73 -24.31 7.83
CA LEU A 40 0.52 -23.07 7.09
C LEU A 40 -0.54 -22.23 7.82
N ASN A 41 -0.26 -20.95 8.05
CA ASN A 41 -1.26 -20.02 8.57
C ASN A 41 -2.19 -19.55 7.46
N LEU A 42 -3.30 -20.27 7.27
CA LEU A 42 -4.29 -19.93 6.24
C LEU A 42 -4.99 -18.58 6.48
N LEU A 43 -5.12 -18.14 7.74
CA LEU A 43 -5.81 -16.90 8.05
C LEU A 43 -5.00 -15.70 7.56
N GLU A 44 -3.72 -15.64 7.92
CA GLU A 44 -2.81 -14.56 7.48
C GLU A 44 -2.68 -14.56 5.96
N LEU A 45 -2.49 -15.73 5.35
CA LEU A 45 -2.40 -15.86 3.89
C LEU A 45 -3.66 -15.33 3.18
N VAL A 46 -4.86 -15.72 3.62
CA VAL A 46 -6.11 -15.24 3.00
C VAL A 46 -6.33 -13.75 3.27
N GLU A 47 -5.93 -13.24 4.44
CA GLU A 47 -6.03 -11.82 4.77
C GLU A 47 -5.18 -10.97 3.82
N ASP A 48 -3.91 -11.35 3.63
CA ASP A 48 -3.00 -10.63 2.73
C ASP A 48 -3.54 -10.60 1.30
N GLU A 49 -3.97 -11.75 0.78
CA GLU A 49 -4.55 -11.86 -0.57
C GLU A 49 -5.83 -11.04 -0.70
N LEU A 50 -6.68 -11.04 0.33
CA LEU A 50 -7.89 -10.25 0.35
C LEU A 50 -7.57 -8.74 0.31
N ILE A 51 -6.61 -8.29 1.12
CA ILE A 51 -6.17 -6.89 1.15
C ILE A 51 -5.63 -6.46 -0.21
N LEU A 52 -4.80 -7.29 -0.86
CA LEU A 52 -4.27 -7.01 -2.20
C LEU A 52 -5.36 -6.99 -3.27
N SER A 53 -6.45 -7.72 -3.05
CA SER A 53 -7.60 -7.78 -3.96
C SER A 53 -8.59 -6.62 -3.76
N LEU A 54 -8.43 -5.82 -2.69
CA LEU A 54 -9.31 -4.67 -2.45
C LEU A 54 -9.01 -3.53 -3.44
N PRO A 55 -10.05 -2.81 -3.90
CA PRO A 55 -9.85 -1.60 -4.68
C PRO A 55 -9.14 -0.53 -3.83
N GLN A 56 -8.16 0.16 -4.43
CA GLN A 56 -7.42 1.24 -3.76
C GLN A 56 -8.34 2.36 -3.25
N VAL A 57 -9.42 2.64 -3.99
CA VAL A 57 -10.44 3.60 -3.60
C VAL A 57 -11.81 3.04 -3.97
N VAL A 58 -12.73 3.16 -3.02
CA VAL A 58 -14.10 2.67 -3.13
C VAL A 58 -15.00 3.87 -3.46
N TYR A 59 -15.47 3.96 -4.71
CA TYR A 59 -16.33 5.05 -5.17
C TYR A 59 -17.79 4.61 -5.28
N HIS A 60 -18.70 5.50 -4.88
CA HIS A 60 -20.11 5.36 -5.21
C HIS A 60 -20.33 5.69 -6.70
N ASP A 61 -21.44 5.22 -7.25
CA ASP A 61 -21.86 5.60 -8.60
C ASP A 61 -22.01 7.12 -8.71
N GLU A 62 -21.54 7.72 -9.80
CA GLU A 62 -21.57 9.18 -10.02
C GLU A 62 -22.97 9.78 -9.85
N ALA A 63 -24.04 9.05 -10.18
CA ALA A 63 -25.42 9.49 -10.01
C ALA A 63 -25.82 9.72 -8.54
N HIS A 64 -25.10 9.10 -7.60
CA HIS A 64 -25.29 9.26 -6.16
C HIS A 64 -24.27 10.22 -5.52
N CYS A 65 -23.43 10.87 -6.33
CA CYS A 65 -22.48 11.86 -5.83
C CYS A 65 -23.20 13.14 -5.42
N SER A 66 -23.13 13.45 -4.12
CA SER A 66 -23.71 14.68 -3.56
C SER A 66 -22.92 15.95 -3.94
N VAL A 67 -21.77 15.79 -4.60
CA VAL A 67 -20.81 16.86 -4.89
C VAL A 67 -20.69 16.98 -6.41
N SER A 68 -20.87 18.18 -6.97
CA SER A 68 -20.72 18.36 -8.42
C SER A 68 -19.24 18.35 -8.82
N ARG A 69 -18.94 17.98 -10.08
CA ARG A 69 -17.56 18.00 -10.60
C ARG A 69 -16.86 19.35 -10.40
N ASP A 70 -17.60 20.45 -10.53
CA ASP A 70 -17.07 21.81 -10.36
C ASP A 70 -16.67 22.17 -8.92
N GLN A 71 -17.16 21.38 -7.94
CA GLN A 71 -16.83 21.54 -6.53
C GLN A 71 -15.65 20.65 -6.11
N LEU A 72 -15.21 19.73 -6.98
CA LEU A 72 -14.04 18.91 -6.72
C LEU A 72 -12.78 19.74 -6.95
N SER A 73 -11.98 19.92 -5.90
CA SER A 73 -10.64 20.49 -5.99
C SER A 73 -9.65 19.44 -5.50
N SER A 74 -8.79 18.95 -6.40
CA SER A 74 -7.53 18.34 -5.99
C SER A 74 -6.64 19.51 -5.61
N GLY A 75 -6.58 19.83 -4.32
CA GLY A 75 -5.91 21.03 -3.81
C GLY A 75 -4.66 21.36 -4.62
N GLU A 76 -4.66 22.50 -5.29
CA GLU A 76 -3.45 23.01 -5.93
C GLU A 76 -2.39 23.06 -4.85
N GLU A 77 -1.18 22.56 -5.13
CA GLU A 77 -0.02 22.82 -4.29
C GLU A 77 -0.06 24.31 -3.97
N LEU A 78 -0.30 24.64 -2.70
CA LEU A 78 -0.23 26.00 -2.24
C LEU A 78 1.21 26.39 -2.50
N VAL A 79 1.46 27.11 -3.60
CA VAL A 79 2.76 27.72 -3.86
C VAL A 79 2.90 28.76 -2.76
N SER A 80 3.40 28.30 -1.61
CA SER A 80 3.66 29.15 -0.48
C SER A 80 4.72 30.12 -0.95
N ASN A 81 4.35 31.39 -1.03
CA ASN A 81 5.31 32.47 -1.23
C ASN A 81 6.08 32.77 0.08
N GLU A 82 5.95 31.90 1.09
CA GLU A 82 6.81 31.94 2.26
C GLU A 82 8.21 31.45 1.89
N PRO A 83 9.27 32.13 2.36
CA PRO A 83 10.63 31.64 2.17
C PRO A 83 10.71 30.22 2.73
N ALA A 84 11.22 29.30 1.93
CA ALA A 84 11.41 27.91 2.33
C ALA A 84 12.08 27.88 3.71
N PRO A 85 11.51 27.19 4.71
CA PRO A 85 12.16 27.07 6.01
C PRO A 85 13.55 26.48 5.81
N ALA A 86 14.52 27.03 6.54
CA ALA A 86 15.88 26.51 6.67
C ALA A 86 15.86 24.97 6.69
N SER A 87 16.68 24.32 5.85
CA SER A 87 16.54 22.88 5.63
C SER A 87 16.68 22.13 6.98
N PRO A 88 15.90 21.05 7.23
CA PRO A 88 15.93 20.32 8.49
C PRO A 88 17.33 19.76 8.86
N PHE A 89 18.22 19.69 7.87
CA PHE A 89 19.58 19.17 7.99
C PHE A 89 20.64 20.25 8.14
N GLU A 90 20.26 21.51 8.34
CA GLU A 90 21.20 22.62 8.50
C GLU A 90 22.08 22.46 9.76
N VAL A 91 21.58 21.72 10.76
CA VAL A 91 22.33 21.28 11.95
C VAL A 91 23.55 20.41 11.57
N LEU A 92 23.50 19.67 10.46
CA LEU A 92 24.62 18.83 10.01
C LEU A 92 25.82 19.64 9.51
N ARG A 93 25.63 20.91 9.11
CA ARG A 93 26.74 21.79 8.73
C ARG A 93 27.66 22.09 9.91
N GLN A 94 27.10 22.25 11.11
CA GLN A 94 27.89 22.54 12.32
C GLN A 94 28.74 21.35 12.77
N LEU A 95 28.39 20.12 12.37
CA LEU A 95 29.14 18.90 12.66
C LEU A 95 30.29 18.64 11.69
N LYS A 96 30.34 19.36 10.56
CA LYS A 96 31.38 19.20 9.53
C LYS A 96 32.62 20.08 9.78
N ASP A 97 32.49 21.14 10.58
CA ASP A 97 33.55 22.13 10.81
C ASP A 97 34.23 22.01 12.19
N LYS A 98 34.02 20.91 12.91
CA LYS A 98 34.79 20.60 14.11
C LYS A 98 35.92 19.62 13.72
N PRO A 99 37.20 20.01 13.80
CA PRO A 99 38.32 19.08 13.61
C PRO A 99 38.36 18.00 14.69
#